data_AF-A0A7J6JXR9-F1
#
_entry.id   AF-A0A7J6JXR9-F1
#
_cell.length_a   1.000
_cell.length_b   1.000
_cell.length_c   1.000
_cell.angle_alpha   90.00
_cell.angle_beta   90.00
_cell.angle_gamma   90.00
#
_symmetry.space_group_name_H-M   'P 1'
#
loop_
_entity.id
_entity.type
_entity.pdbx_description
1 polymer ?
#
loop_
_entity_poly.entity_id
_entity_poly.type
_entity_poly.pdbx_seq_one_letter_code
_entity_poly.pdbx_strand_id
1 'polypeptide(L)'
;MASVARCVVPVPSDLVPQREMQPTQGWRVKRAFPLISGVGLTLVFIEIASGLFNAAPVIVVAGSEGQTSTTLSCDEDAQNSKISCTCTPGTATKRTPATAATHEVTVSGNKSELQLECKTNFKFVPEDETGKKVCPPGKEICDCKDASHCVAIDPFFTGTTTTLAWKEVDKSKRENSDTKLLTIPAENFPYVDGKFLVGCTGSNGSLPPCALTVNIEARASVTNDHTVICAYGNKSNKEHQAITIKQSQNSFTLVCGDKGEILPKNYVTTYCATQAGQHASDDCKGDYKSILPAYTEKWWKEHPTGSFVFEIPPGDFPEVPVNLTLSCQQKRTRQSSIRDTDSDASDKPSVCTVDVTIETGTISSASATGFLSLTMGSFLAVTALTYTA
;
A
#
# COMPACT_ATOMS: atom_id res chain seq x y z
N MET A 1 -39.18 -28.56 -33.47
CA MET A 1 -39.35 -27.70 -34.66
C MET A 1 -39.44 -26.26 -34.19
N ALA A 2 -38.49 -25.42 -34.62
CA ALA A 2 -38.49 -23.96 -34.72
C ALA A 2 -37.07 -23.44 -34.44
N SER A 3 -36.29 -23.36 -35.52
CA SER A 3 -34.95 -22.78 -35.57
C SER A 3 -35.09 -21.27 -35.82
N VAL A 4 -34.48 -20.44 -34.98
CA VAL A 4 -34.44 -18.97 -35.19
C VAL A 4 -33.04 -18.61 -35.66
N ALA A 5 -32.89 -18.45 -36.97
CA ALA A 5 -31.69 -17.92 -37.60
C ALA A 5 -31.61 -16.41 -37.36
N ARG A 6 -30.52 -15.93 -36.75
CA ARG A 6 -30.18 -14.51 -36.70
C ARG A 6 -29.29 -14.17 -37.89
N CYS A 7 -29.81 -13.33 -38.78
CA CYS A 7 -29.05 -12.69 -39.85
C CYS A 7 -28.06 -11.67 -39.25
N VAL A 8 -26.78 -11.84 -39.54
CA VAL A 8 -25.73 -10.83 -39.28
C VAL A 8 -25.60 -10.00 -40.55
N VAL A 9 -25.87 -8.70 -40.44
CA VAL A 9 -25.62 -7.71 -41.51
C VAL A 9 -24.19 -7.18 -41.33
N PRO A 10 -23.34 -7.14 -42.38
CA PRO A 10 -22.02 -6.55 -42.29
C PRO A 10 -22.10 -5.02 -42.32
N VAL A 11 -21.45 -4.37 -41.36
CA VAL A 11 -21.26 -2.91 -41.33
C VAL A 11 -20.11 -2.54 -42.27
N PRO A 12 -20.27 -1.56 -43.18
CA PRO A 12 -19.18 -1.11 -44.06
C PRO A 12 -18.11 -0.36 -43.26
N SER A 13 -16.86 -0.78 -43.46
CA SER A 13 -15.66 -0.11 -42.98
C SER A 13 -15.29 1.02 -43.93
N ASP A 14 -15.90 2.19 -43.81
CA ASP A 14 -15.40 3.43 -44.42
C ASP A 14 -15.92 4.62 -43.63
N LEU A 15 -14.98 5.33 -42.99
CA LEU A 15 -14.97 6.76 -42.58
C LEU A 15 -13.97 6.93 -41.44
N VAL A 16 -12.68 6.83 -41.78
CA VAL A 16 -11.56 7.31 -40.95
C VAL A 16 -11.26 8.74 -41.42
N PRO A 17 -11.45 9.79 -40.60
CA PRO A 17 -10.88 11.09 -40.88
C PRO A 17 -9.38 11.04 -40.56
N GLN A 18 -8.55 10.99 -41.59
CA GLN A 18 -7.13 11.33 -41.50
C GLN A 18 -7.00 12.78 -41.05
N ARG A 19 -6.65 13.01 -39.78
CA ARG A 19 -6.24 14.33 -39.30
C ARG A 19 -4.72 14.40 -39.34
N GLU A 20 -4.24 15.07 -40.37
CA GLU A 20 -2.87 15.53 -40.55
C GLU A 20 -2.37 16.25 -39.29
N MET A 21 -1.35 15.72 -38.62
CA MET A 21 -0.64 16.41 -37.55
C MET A 21 0.54 17.17 -38.16
N GLN A 22 0.39 18.48 -38.31
CA GLN A 22 1.50 19.40 -38.55
C GLN A 22 2.40 19.50 -37.30
N PRO A 23 3.74 19.62 -37.48
CA PRO A 23 4.66 19.79 -36.37
C PRO A 23 4.59 21.22 -35.83
N THR A 24 4.09 21.38 -34.61
CA THR A 24 4.14 22.67 -33.90
C THR A 24 5.55 22.96 -33.44
N GLN A 25 6.07 24.10 -33.90
CA GLN A 25 7.39 24.62 -33.59
C GLN A 25 7.61 24.86 -32.10
N GLY A 26 8.83 24.58 -31.65
CA GLY A 26 9.29 24.75 -30.29
C GLY A 26 9.27 26.21 -29.82
N TRP A 27 8.62 26.44 -28.69
CA TRP A 27 8.76 27.66 -27.92
C TRP A 27 10.01 27.58 -27.05
N ARG A 28 11.08 28.26 -27.47
CA ARG A 28 12.20 28.61 -26.59
C ARG A 28 11.78 29.80 -25.73
N VAL A 29 11.46 29.56 -24.46
CA VAL A 29 11.38 30.64 -23.46
C VAL A 29 12.81 30.98 -23.04
N LYS A 30 13.36 32.06 -23.62
CA LYS A 30 14.58 32.71 -23.13
C LYS A 30 14.25 33.44 -21.83
N ARG A 31 14.64 32.90 -20.68
CA ARG A 31 14.69 33.67 -19.42
C ARG A 31 15.96 34.54 -19.46
N ALA A 32 15.76 35.83 -19.71
CA ALA A 32 16.78 36.84 -19.49
C ALA A 32 16.82 37.16 -17.98
N PHE A 33 17.97 36.95 -17.36
CA PHE A 33 18.28 37.48 -16.03
C PHE A 33 18.73 38.94 -16.19
N PRO A 34 18.08 39.93 -15.57
CA PRO A 34 18.71 41.23 -15.40
C PRO A 34 19.61 41.19 -14.15
N LEU A 35 20.92 41.28 -14.41
CA LEU A 35 21.92 41.77 -13.46
C LEU A 35 21.56 43.21 -13.09
N ILE A 36 21.21 43.47 -11.83
CA ILE A 36 21.19 44.82 -11.28
C ILE A 36 22.38 44.97 -10.33
N SER A 37 23.35 45.71 -10.84
CA SER A 37 24.52 46.28 -10.16
C SER A 37 24.08 47.21 -9.03
N GLY A 38 24.84 47.18 -7.93
CA GLY A 38 24.49 47.79 -6.65
C GLY A 38 24.52 49.31 -6.57
N VAL A 39 23.99 49.81 -5.45
CA VAL A 39 24.23 51.16 -4.90
C VAL A 39 24.12 51.11 -3.38
N GLY A 40 25.22 51.47 -2.71
CA GLY A 40 25.27 52.36 -1.54
C GLY A 40 24.55 51.96 -0.25
N LEU A 41 25.25 51.25 0.64
CA LEU A 41 24.94 51.17 2.07
C LEU A 41 25.39 52.48 2.76
N THR A 42 24.50 53.45 2.93
CA THR A 42 24.76 54.62 3.78
C THR A 42 24.37 54.32 5.23
N LEU A 43 25.39 54.10 6.07
CA LEU A 43 25.29 54.13 7.52
C LEU A 43 25.03 55.57 7.97
N VAL A 44 23.85 55.84 8.53
CA VAL A 44 23.55 57.08 9.25
C VAL A 44 23.55 56.73 10.75
N PHE A 45 24.61 57.15 11.43
CA PHE A 45 24.69 57.20 12.89
C PHE A 45 23.91 58.42 13.37
N ILE A 46 22.84 58.21 14.15
CA ILE A 46 22.19 59.28 14.92
C ILE A 46 22.52 59.04 16.39
N GLU A 47 23.49 59.82 16.87
CA GLU A 47 23.75 60.13 18.28
C GLU A 47 22.89 61.33 18.66
N ILE A 48 21.88 61.17 19.52
CA ILE A 48 21.31 62.27 20.31
C ILE A 48 20.93 61.80 21.71
N ALA A 49 21.78 62.20 22.66
CA ALA A 49 21.54 62.82 23.96
C ALA A 49 20.39 62.35 24.88
N SER A 50 20.84 62.00 26.08
CA SER A 50 20.14 61.85 27.36
C SER A 50 19.08 62.91 27.66
N GLY A 51 17.86 62.45 27.97
CA GLY A 51 16.81 63.23 28.62
C GLY A 51 16.09 62.37 29.65
N LEU A 52 16.34 62.65 30.93
CA LEU A 52 15.67 62.05 32.08
C LEU A 52 14.19 62.41 32.09
N PHE A 53 13.32 61.42 31.92
CA PHE A 53 11.93 61.49 32.39
C PHE A 53 11.58 60.16 33.08
N ASN A 54 11.38 60.25 34.40
CA ASN A 54 10.75 59.22 35.20
C ASN A 54 9.28 59.10 34.81
N ALA A 55 8.95 58.11 33.99
CA ALA A 55 7.61 57.58 33.88
C ALA A 55 7.73 56.06 34.04
N ALA A 56 7.13 55.53 35.09
CA ALA A 56 7.04 54.09 35.31
C ALA A 56 6.43 53.42 34.07
N PRO A 57 7.02 52.32 33.55
CA PRO A 57 6.38 51.58 32.49
C PRO A 57 5.13 50.92 33.08
N VAL A 58 3.96 51.44 32.73
CA VAL A 58 2.75 50.62 32.72
C VAL A 58 3.02 49.56 31.67
N ILE A 59 3.46 48.40 32.11
CA ILE A 59 3.47 47.19 31.29
C ILE A 59 2.00 46.92 30.98
N VAL A 60 1.54 47.43 29.84
CA VAL A 60 0.37 46.87 29.19
C VAL A 60 0.82 45.47 28.79
N VAL A 61 0.50 44.49 29.63
CA VAL A 61 0.45 43.10 29.19
C VAL A 61 -0.56 43.10 28.05
N ALA A 62 -0.06 43.10 26.82
CA ALA A 62 -0.85 42.66 25.69
C ALA A 62 -1.25 41.23 26.04
N GLY A 63 -2.47 41.05 26.53
CA GLY A 63 -3.08 39.75 26.69
C GLY A 63 -2.96 39.06 25.33
N SER A 64 -2.35 37.88 25.30
CA SER A 64 -2.39 37.06 24.11
C SER A 64 -3.84 36.93 23.68
N GLU A 65 -4.12 37.29 22.44
CA GLU A 65 -5.42 37.05 21.82
C GLU A 65 -5.69 35.54 21.90
N GLY A 66 -6.57 35.14 22.83
CA GLY A 66 -6.98 33.77 23.01
C GLY A 66 -7.70 33.29 21.75
N GLN A 67 -6.97 32.59 20.89
CA GLN A 67 -7.49 31.98 19.69
C GLN A 67 -8.54 30.92 20.09
N THR A 68 -9.79 31.15 19.71
CA THR A 68 -10.88 30.21 19.96
C THR A 68 -10.85 29.13 18.89
N SER A 69 -10.05 28.09 19.10
CA SER A 69 -9.92 26.99 18.16
C SER A 69 -10.64 25.75 18.72
N THR A 70 -11.49 25.12 17.90
CA THR A 70 -11.79 23.69 18.08
C THR A 70 -10.45 22.96 18.07
N THR A 71 -10.30 21.92 18.90
CA THR A 71 -9.07 21.14 18.95
C THR A 71 -9.35 19.68 18.60
N LEU A 72 -8.50 19.13 17.73
CA LEU A 72 -8.48 17.71 17.38
C LEU A 72 -7.09 17.18 17.75
N SER A 73 -7.04 16.23 18.67
CA SER A 73 -5.79 15.60 19.13
C SER A 73 -5.90 14.09 18.98
N CYS A 74 -4.83 13.44 18.56
CA CYS A 74 -4.76 11.99 18.42
C CYS A 74 -3.55 11.45 19.16
N ASP A 75 -3.79 10.41 19.97
CA ASP A 75 -2.77 9.70 20.72
C ASP A 75 -2.70 8.25 20.26
N GLU A 76 -1.48 7.71 20.18
CA GLU A 76 -1.24 6.33 19.80
C GLU A 76 -0.98 5.49 21.06
N ASP A 77 -1.82 4.47 21.29
CA ASP A 77 -1.55 3.47 22.30
C ASP A 77 -0.61 2.40 21.73
N ALA A 78 0.67 2.51 22.08
CA ALA A 78 1.71 1.59 21.65
C ALA A 78 1.49 0.14 22.12
N GLN A 79 0.66 -0.08 23.15
CA GLN A 79 0.42 -1.42 23.73
C GLN A 79 -0.81 -2.11 23.13
N ASN A 80 -1.78 -1.34 22.60
CA ASN A 80 -3.08 -1.87 22.18
C ASN A 80 -3.40 -1.67 20.68
N SER A 81 -2.41 -1.33 19.84
CA SER A 81 -2.58 -1.12 18.38
C SER A 81 -3.70 -0.14 18.00
N LYS A 82 -3.98 0.81 18.90
CA LYS A 82 -5.15 1.69 18.83
C LYS A 82 -4.73 3.16 18.75
N ILE A 83 -5.32 3.87 17.81
CA ILE A 83 -5.22 5.31 17.66
C ILE A 83 -6.50 5.92 18.25
N SER A 84 -6.36 6.82 19.22
CA SER A 84 -7.48 7.49 19.87
C SER A 84 -7.45 8.98 19.57
N CYS A 85 -8.42 9.44 18.79
CA CYS A 85 -8.61 10.83 18.44
C CYS A 85 -9.76 11.44 19.24
N THR A 86 -9.58 12.66 19.71
CA THR A 86 -10.58 13.42 20.46
C THR A 86 -10.79 14.78 19.83
N CYS A 87 -12.04 15.09 19.47
CA CYS A 87 -12.49 16.41 19.04
C CYS A 87 -13.22 17.11 20.19
N THR A 88 -12.74 18.29 20.58
CA THR A 88 -13.34 19.12 21.64
C THR A 88 -13.74 20.49 21.14
N PRO A 89 -14.94 20.97 21.49
CA PRO A 89 -15.40 22.29 21.08
C PRO A 89 -14.58 23.38 21.77
N GLY A 90 -14.22 24.42 21.02
CA GLY A 90 -13.64 25.63 21.61
C GLY A 90 -14.67 26.41 22.44
N THR A 91 -14.24 27.14 23.47
CA THR A 91 -15.12 28.01 24.26
C THR A 91 -15.39 29.31 23.51
N ALA A 92 -16.58 29.47 22.92
CA ALA A 92 -16.94 30.64 22.13
C ALA A 92 -17.09 31.92 22.99
N THR A 93 -16.15 32.87 22.87
CA THR A 93 -16.33 34.27 23.31
C THR A 93 -16.53 35.19 22.12
N LYS A 94 -17.78 35.25 21.65
CA LYS A 94 -18.48 36.26 20.79
C LYS A 94 -17.79 37.04 19.64
N ARG A 95 -16.50 36.97 19.32
CA ARG A 95 -15.92 37.93 18.35
C ARG A 95 -14.83 37.47 17.36
N THR A 96 -14.59 36.17 17.18
CA THR A 96 -13.58 35.70 16.19
C THR A 96 -14.18 34.64 15.26
N PRO A 97 -13.86 34.65 13.94
CA PRO A 97 -14.21 33.55 13.05
C PRO A 97 -13.56 32.27 13.58
N ALA A 98 -14.39 31.28 13.89
CA ALA A 98 -13.93 30.06 14.51
C ALA A 98 -13.42 29.10 13.42
N THR A 99 -12.18 28.63 13.53
CA THR A 99 -11.48 27.85 12.50
C THR A 99 -11.73 26.35 12.67
N ALA A 100 -11.95 25.63 11.57
CA ALA A 100 -12.06 24.16 11.58
C ALA A 100 -10.74 23.51 12.02
N ALA A 101 -10.84 22.45 12.82
CA ALA A 101 -9.67 21.68 13.24
C ALA A 101 -9.43 20.53 12.24
N THR A 102 -8.23 20.41 11.70
CA THR A 102 -7.85 19.32 10.79
C THR A 102 -6.71 18.52 11.38
N HIS A 103 -6.78 17.20 11.28
CA HIS A 103 -5.69 16.30 11.66
C HIS A 103 -5.62 15.12 10.70
N GLU A 104 -4.46 14.49 10.61
CA GLU A 104 -4.25 13.30 9.79
C GLU A 104 -3.71 12.17 10.65
N VAL A 105 -4.24 10.97 10.44
CA VAL A 105 -3.77 9.74 11.10
C VAL A 105 -3.50 8.68 10.05
N THR A 106 -2.54 7.80 10.35
CA THR A 106 -2.24 6.64 9.49
C THR A 106 -2.57 5.37 10.25
N VAL A 107 -3.49 4.59 9.67
CA VAL A 107 -3.89 3.27 10.16
C VAL A 107 -3.13 2.22 9.34
N SER A 108 -2.52 1.25 10.00
CA SER A 108 -1.61 0.28 9.40
C SER A 108 -1.78 -1.11 10.03
N GLY A 109 -1.14 -2.14 9.48
CA GLY A 109 -1.30 -3.51 9.98
C GLY A 109 -0.98 -3.70 11.48
N ASN A 110 -0.10 -2.88 12.04
CA ASN A 110 0.25 -2.85 13.46
C ASN A 110 -0.55 -1.82 14.30
N LYS A 111 -1.36 -0.98 13.66
CA LYS A 111 -2.22 0.05 14.24
C LYS A 111 -3.58 -0.03 13.56
N SER A 112 -4.35 -1.05 13.89
CA SER A 112 -5.56 -1.44 13.14
C SER A 112 -6.87 -0.94 13.73
N GLU A 113 -6.80 -0.28 14.90
CA GLU A 113 -7.96 0.30 15.56
C GLU A 113 -7.88 1.83 15.54
N LEU A 114 -8.96 2.48 15.11
CA LEU A 114 -9.10 3.93 15.11
C LEU A 114 -10.38 4.33 15.85
N GLN A 115 -10.24 5.08 16.93
CA GLN A 115 -11.35 5.66 17.66
C GLN A 115 -11.39 7.17 17.43
N LEU A 116 -12.59 7.70 17.14
CA LEU A 116 -12.86 9.14 17.15
C LEU A 116 -13.94 9.43 18.19
N GLU A 117 -13.58 10.25 19.17
CA GLU A 117 -14.49 10.78 20.18
C GLU A 117 -14.89 12.22 19.82
N CYS A 118 -16.18 12.43 19.54
CA CYS A 118 -16.77 13.75 19.38
C CYS A 118 -17.36 14.21 20.73
N LYS A 119 -16.67 15.09 21.46
CA LYS A 119 -17.13 15.56 22.78
C LYS A 119 -18.20 16.65 22.66
N THR A 120 -19.20 16.59 23.54
CA THR A 120 -20.20 17.63 23.86
C THR A 120 -20.71 18.45 22.66
N ASN A 121 -21.97 18.24 22.26
CA ASN A 121 -22.66 18.95 21.16
C ASN A 121 -22.09 18.73 19.75
N PHE A 122 -20.98 18.00 19.63
CA PHE A 122 -20.50 17.43 18.38
C PHE A 122 -21.15 16.07 18.09
N LYS A 123 -21.37 15.79 16.81
CA LYS A 123 -21.84 14.50 16.28
C LYS A 123 -20.85 13.95 15.28
N PHE A 124 -20.66 12.64 15.29
CA PHE A 124 -19.82 11.96 14.32
C PHE A 124 -20.39 12.13 12.92
N VAL A 125 -19.52 12.41 11.96
CA VAL A 125 -19.87 12.48 10.55
C VAL A 125 -18.93 11.62 9.69
N PRO A 126 -19.46 10.94 8.67
CA PRO A 126 -20.85 11.04 8.19
C PRO A 126 -21.87 10.35 9.09
N GLU A 127 -23.10 10.89 9.14
CA GLU A 127 -24.20 10.26 9.84
C GLU A 127 -24.70 9.07 9.02
N ASP A 128 -24.45 7.86 9.51
CA ASP A 128 -24.82 6.61 8.84
C ASP A 128 -25.10 5.51 9.88
N GLU A 129 -26.33 5.00 9.87
CA GLU A 129 -26.77 3.96 10.82
C GLU A 129 -25.98 2.65 10.65
N THR A 130 -25.44 2.39 9.44
CA THR A 130 -24.67 1.18 9.16
C THR A 130 -23.19 1.31 9.53
N GLY A 131 -22.71 2.53 9.75
CA GLY A 131 -21.29 2.84 9.97
C GLY A 131 -20.39 2.57 8.75
N LYS A 132 -20.95 2.47 7.54
CA LYS A 132 -20.23 2.06 6.32
C LYS A 132 -19.98 3.19 5.33
N LYS A 133 -20.26 4.43 5.71
CA LYS A 133 -20.01 5.61 4.86
C LYS A 133 -18.87 6.44 5.40
N VAL A 134 -18.11 7.01 4.47
CA VAL A 134 -17.01 7.95 4.72
C VAL A 134 -17.05 9.06 3.68
N CYS A 135 -16.35 10.16 3.96
CA CYS A 135 -16.21 11.25 3.01
C CYS A 135 -15.07 10.99 2.03
N PRO A 136 -15.26 11.36 0.75
CA PRO A 136 -14.21 11.24 -0.25
C PRO A 136 -13.01 12.15 0.09
N PRO A 137 -11.78 11.75 -0.26
CA PRO A 137 -10.59 12.55 0.04
C PRO A 137 -10.56 13.88 -0.72
N GLY A 138 -9.89 14.89 -0.14
CA GLY A 138 -9.72 16.21 -0.74
C GLY A 138 -10.98 17.07 -0.77
N LYS A 139 -12.00 16.71 0.01
CA LYS A 139 -13.25 17.46 0.18
C LYS A 139 -13.43 17.90 1.63
N GLU A 140 -14.33 18.86 1.84
CA GLU A 140 -14.80 19.20 3.17
C GLU A 140 -15.51 18.02 3.82
N ILE A 141 -15.60 18.04 5.14
CA ILE A 141 -16.31 17.01 5.89
C ILE A 141 -17.77 16.95 5.43
N CYS A 142 -18.20 15.77 5.02
CA CYS A 142 -19.52 15.50 4.47
C CYS A 142 -20.48 15.03 5.58
N ASP A 143 -21.72 15.53 5.58
CA ASP A 143 -22.72 15.18 6.58
C ASP A 143 -23.69 14.08 6.14
N CYS A 144 -23.49 13.51 4.93
CA CYS A 144 -24.29 12.42 4.36
C CYS A 144 -25.79 12.66 4.21
N LYS A 145 -26.28 13.90 4.39
CA LYS A 145 -27.69 14.22 4.12
C LYS A 145 -28.04 14.06 2.64
N ASP A 146 -27.08 14.38 1.78
CA ASP A 146 -27.11 14.08 0.36
C ASP A 146 -26.23 12.86 0.06
N ALA A 147 -26.85 11.78 -0.41
CA ALA A 147 -26.18 10.51 -0.72
C ALA A 147 -25.04 10.66 -1.75
N SER A 148 -25.00 11.74 -2.53
CA SER A 148 -23.95 12.06 -3.50
C SER A 148 -22.64 12.58 -2.88
N HIS A 149 -22.60 12.90 -1.59
CA HIS A 149 -21.43 13.48 -0.94
C HIS A 149 -20.62 12.49 -0.09
N CYS A 150 -21.13 11.27 0.08
CA CYS A 150 -20.47 10.20 0.81
C CYS A 150 -20.20 9.00 -0.11
N VAL A 151 -19.21 8.20 0.26
CA VAL A 151 -18.88 6.96 -0.43
C VAL A 151 -18.91 5.80 0.56
N ALA A 152 -19.13 4.59 0.06
CA ALA A 152 -18.96 3.38 0.86
C ALA A 152 -17.50 3.26 1.31
N ILE A 153 -17.27 2.70 2.50
CA ILE A 153 -15.94 2.45 3.05
C ILE A 153 -15.26 1.24 2.40
N ASP A 154 -16.03 0.26 1.93
CA ASP A 154 -15.52 -1.02 1.39
C ASP A 154 -14.46 -0.88 0.28
N PRO A 155 -14.54 0.05 -0.68
CA PRO A 155 -13.54 0.19 -1.76
C PRO A 155 -12.13 0.55 -1.30
N PHE A 156 -11.96 1.02 -0.06
CA PHE A 156 -10.65 1.34 0.52
C PHE A 156 -9.95 0.11 1.12
N PHE A 157 -10.62 -1.05 1.12
CA PHE A 157 -10.17 -2.29 1.75
C PHE A 157 -10.23 -3.47 0.78
N THR A 158 -9.64 -4.59 1.18
CA THR A 158 -9.61 -5.82 0.39
C THR A 158 -10.36 -6.96 1.07
N GLY A 159 -10.66 -8.02 0.31
CA GLY A 159 -11.31 -9.21 0.85
C GLY A 159 -12.76 -8.95 1.29
N THR A 160 -13.21 -9.70 2.30
CA THR A 160 -14.58 -9.62 2.80
C THR A 160 -14.68 -8.52 3.87
N THR A 161 -15.46 -7.48 3.60
CA THR A 161 -15.60 -6.28 4.44
C THR A 161 -16.91 -6.25 5.25
N THR A 162 -17.57 -7.40 5.42
CA THR A 162 -18.89 -7.48 6.07
C THR A 162 -18.88 -6.92 7.49
N THR A 163 -17.79 -7.12 8.23
CA THR A 163 -17.58 -6.69 9.62
C THR A 163 -17.00 -5.28 9.74
N LEU A 164 -16.56 -4.69 8.64
CA LEU A 164 -15.90 -3.38 8.59
C LEU A 164 -16.96 -2.27 8.64
N ALA A 165 -17.07 -1.64 9.80
CA ALA A 165 -17.98 -0.53 10.04
C ALA A 165 -17.52 0.26 11.26
N TRP A 166 -17.83 1.56 11.28
CA TRP A 166 -17.76 2.40 12.46
C TRP A 166 -18.82 1.96 13.48
N LYS A 167 -18.40 1.52 14.66
CA LYS A 167 -19.27 1.02 15.72
C LYS A 167 -19.33 1.99 16.88
N GLU A 168 -20.48 2.09 17.52
CA GLU A 168 -20.62 2.81 18.78
C GLU A 168 -19.80 2.14 19.89
N VAL A 169 -19.18 2.96 20.73
CA VAL A 169 -18.53 2.50 21.95
C VAL A 169 -19.50 2.71 23.12
N ASP A 170 -19.82 1.67 23.89
CA ASP A 170 -20.86 1.67 24.94
C ASP A 170 -20.71 2.77 26.01
N LYS A 171 -19.51 3.33 26.18
CA LYS A 171 -19.23 4.43 27.13
C LYS A 171 -19.72 5.81 26.65
N SER A 172 -19.98 5.98 25.36
CA SER A 172 -20.40 7.25 24.72
C SER A 172 -21.65 7.87 25.36
N LYS A 173 -22.65 7.06 25.70
CA LYS A 173 -23.94 7.52 26.24
C LYS A 173 -23.86 8.12 27.66
N ARG A 174 -22.79 7.84 28.42
CA ARG A 174 -22.64 8.34 29.80
C ARG A 174 -21.96 9.71 29.87
N GLU A 175 -21.22 10.10 28.84
CA GLU A 175 -20.35 11.29 28.86
C GLU A 175 -20.79 12.40 27.90
N ASN A 176 -21.99 12.29 27.30
CA ASN A 176 -22.48 13.20 26.25
C ASN A 176 -21.49 13.33 25.07
N SER A 177 -20.79 12.24 24.75
CA SER A 177 -19.90 12.14 23.59
C SER A 177 -20.49 11.19 22.55
N ASP A 178 -20.20 11.44 21.28
CA ASP A 178 -20.48 10.53 20.18
C ASP A 178 -19.16 9.88 19.75
N THR A 179 -18.92 8.67 20.25
CA THR A 179 -17.66 7.96 20.07
C THR A 179 -17.85 6.77 19.16
N LYS A 180 -17.09 6.74 18.06
CA LYS A 180 -17.08 5.64 17.10
C LYS A 180 -15.71 4.99 17.05
N LEU A 181 -15.69 3.66 16.84
CA LEU A 181 -14.51 2.82 16.70
C LEU A 181 -14.57 2.09 15.35
N LEU A 182 -13.48 2.15 14.60
CA LEU A 182 -13.23 1.32 13.43
C LEU A 182 -12.12 0.32 13.76
N THR A 183 -12.40 -0.97 13.55
CA THR A 183 -11.42 -2.05 13.70
C THR A 183 -11.23 -2.71 12.35
N ILE A 184 -9.98 -2.78 11.89
CA ILE A 184 -9.62 -3.26 10.56
C ILE A 184 -8.92 -4.61 10.71
N PRO A 185 -9.52 -5.73 10.27
CA PRO A 185 -8.85 -7.02 10.28
C PRO A 185 -7.59 -7.00 9.40
N ALA A 186 -6.57 -7.76 9.79
CA ALA A 186 -5.27 -7.75 9.12
C ALA A 186 -5.36 -8.13 7.63
N GLU A 187 -6.30 -9.01 7.29
CA GLU A 187 -6.59 -9.47 5.94
C GLU A 187 -7.28 -8.41 5.05
N ASN A 188 -7.88 -7.38 5.65
CA ASN A 188 -8.61 -6.35 4.93
C ASN A 188 -7.74 -5.16 4.50
N PHE A 189 -6.51 -5.04 5.00
CA PHE A 189 -5.62 -3.97 4.58
C PHE A 189 -5.39 -3.99 3.06
N PRO A 190 -5.43 -2.82 2.39
CA PRO A 190 -5.43 -2.77 0.94
C PRO A 190 -4.06 -3.09 0.34
N TYR A 191 -4.05 -3.37 -0.97
CA TYR A 191 -2.83 -3.56 -1.74
C TYR A 191 -2.20 -2.23 -2.21
N VAL A 192 -2.90 -1.11 -2.09
CA VAL A 192 -2.42 0.24 -2.41
C VAL A 192 -2.84 1.18 -1.29
N ASP A 193 -2.07 2.24 -1.06
CA ASP A 193 -2.44 3.21 -0.02
C ASP A 193 -3.78 3.86 -0.37
N GLY A 194 -4.58 4.12 0.66
CA GLY A 194 -5.90 4.73 0.55
C GLY A 194 -6.09 5.89 1.50
N LYS A 195 -7.11 6.71 1.27
CA LYS A 195 -7.49 7.78 2.19
C LYS A 195 -8.96 8.13 2.09
N PHE A 196 -9.56 8.49 3.22
CA PHE A 196 -10.91 9.04 3.32
C PHE A 196 -10.97 10.03 4.49
N LEU A 197 -12.10 10.75 4.64
CA LEU A 197 -12.32 11.61 5.80
C LEU A 197 -13.52 11.14 6.63
N VAL A 198 -13.39 11.37 7.94
CA VAL A 198 -14.45 11.32 8.94
C VAL A 198 -14.25 12.51 9.89
N GLY A 199 -15.20 12.78 10.77
CA GLY A 199 -15.07 13.97 11.60
C GLY A 199 -16.17 14.15 12.62
N CYS A 200 -16.22 15.35 13.17
CA CYS A 200 -17.21 15.78 14.14
C CYS A 200 -17.80 17.13 13.71
N THR A 201 -19.13 17.26 13.70
CA THR A 201 -19.81 18.51 13.35
C THR A 201 -20.75 18.96 14.47
N GLY A 202 -20.79 20.27 14.70
CA GLY A 202 -21.62 20.85 15.76
C GLY A 202 -23.08 20.87 15.35
N SER A 203 -23.98 20.79 16.34
CA SER A 203 -25.41 20.93 16.10
C SER A 203 -25.71 22.25 15.36
N ASN A 204 -26.34 22.17 14.18
CA ASN A 204 -26.74 23.28 13.32
C ASN A 204 -25.59 24.20 12.82
N GLY A 205 -24.35 23.70 12.72
CA GLY A 205 -23.22 24.50 12.21
C GLY A 205 -22.78 25.63 13.16
N SER A 206 -23.21 25.57 14.42
CA SER A 206 -22.88 26.56 15.45
C SER A 206 -21.43 26.47 15.96
N LEU A 207 -20.75 25.36 15.66
CA LEU A 207 -19.36 25.09 16.05
C LEU A 207 -18.54 24.69 14.82
N PRO A 208 -17.27 25.13 14.69
CA PRO A 208 -16.40 24.67 13.61
C PRO A 208 -16.19 23.16 13.67
N PRO A 209 -16.20 22.48 12.51
CA PRO A 209 -16.01 21.03 12.47
C PRO A 209 -14.58 20.61 12.82
N CYS A 210 -14.45 19.35 13.28
CA CYS A 210 -13.20 18.60 13.24
C CYS A 210 -13.22 17.71 11.99
N ALA A 211 -12.20 17.81 11.14
CA ALA A 211 -11.98 16.89 10.04
C ALA A 211 -10.75 16.03 10.32
N LEU A 212 -10.94 14.71 10.25
CA LEU A 212 -9.89 13.72 10.41
C LEU A 212 -9.66 13.04 9.07
N THR A 213 -8.52 13.31 8.44
CA THR A 213 -8.04 12.53 7.29
C THR A 213 -7.52 11.20 7.81
N VAL A 214 -8.09 10.11 7.34
CA VAL A 214 -7.67 8.75 7.68
C VAL A 214 -6.90 8.19 6.49
N ASN A 215 -5.59 8.09 6.63
CA ASN A 215 -4.72 7.41 5.69
C ASN A 215 -4.71 5.92 6.04
N ILE A 216 -4.99 5.07 5.05
CA ILE A 216 -4.92 3.62 5.17
C ILE A 216 -3.63 3.18 4.48
N GLU A 217 -2.65 2.76 5.28
CA GLU A 217 -1.41 2.21 4.77
C GLU A 217 -1.68 0.84 4.15
N ALA A 218 -1.20 0.62 2.93
CA ALA A 218 -1.26 -0.68 2.30
C ALA A 218 -0.50 -1.71 3.14
N ARG A 219 -0.91 -2.96 3.03
CA ARG A 219 -0.16 -4.06 3.64
C ARG A 219 1.27 -4.13 3.10
N ALA A 220 2.17 -4.69 3.90
CA ALA A 220 3.48 -5.08 3.40
C ALA A 220 3.35 -6.22 2.38
N SER A 221 4.20 -6.21 1.36
CA SER A 221 4.44 -7.39 0.54
C SER A 221 5.05 -8.46 1.44
N VAL A 222 4.60 -9.70 1.28
CA VAL A 222 4.96 -10.78 2.19
C VAL A 222 5.11 -12.10 1.45
N THR A 223 6.07 -12.89 1.88
CA THR A 223 6.23 -14.28 1.49
C THR A 223 5.70 -15.16 2.61
N ASN A 224 4.59 -15.86 2.35
CA ASN A 224 4.01 -16.83 3.25
C ASN A 224 4.16 -18.22 2.63
N ASP A 225 4.98 -19.06 3.26
CA ASP A 225 5.38 -20.36 2.72
C ASP A 225 5.93 -20.23 1.29
N HIS A 226 5.22 -20.77 0.30
CA HIS A 226 5.60 -20.73 -1.12
C HIS A 226 4.73 -19.75 -1.92
N THR A 227 4.09 -18.80 -1.25
CA THR A 227 3.25 -17.78 -1.88
C THR A 227 3.78 -16.40 -1.55
N VAL A 228 4.15 -15.66 -2.58
CA VAL A 228 4.52 -14.25 -2.49
C VAL A 228 3.31 -13.40 -2.82
N ILE A 229 2.88 -12.57 -1.88
CA ILE A 229 1.75 -11.65 -2.03
C ILE A 229 2.30 -10.24 -2.10
N CYS A 230 2.16 -9.61 -3.27
CA CYS A 230 2.65 -8.27 -3.50
C CYS A 230 1.59 -7.20 -3.17
N ALA A 231 2.07 -6.09 -2.63
CA ALA A 231 1.34 -4.85 -2.44
C ALA A 231 2.19 -3.68 -2.94
N TYR A 232 1.59 -2.50 -3.03
CA TYR A 232 2.08 -1.36 -3.81
C TYR A 232 1.91 -0.03 -3.08
N GLY A 233 1.68 -0.03 -1.76
CA GLY A 233 1.80 1.17 -0.97
C GLY A 233 3.23 1.69 -0.92
N ASN A 234 3.38 2.91 -0.45
CA ASN A 234 4.67 3.60 -0.35
C ASN A 234 5.67 2.84 0.54
N LYS A 235 5.16 2.05 1.50
CA LYS A 235 5.96 1.26 2.44
C LYS A 235 5.86 -0.25 2.22
N SER A 236 5.14 -0.71 1.19
CA SER A 236 4.87 -2.13 0.98
C SER A 236 6.11 -2.94 0.58
N ASN A 237 7.07 -2.32 -0.11
CA ASN A 237 8.19 -2.99 -0.77
C ASN A 237 9.55 -2.50 -0.26
N LYS A 238 9.71 -2.39 1.05
CA LYS A 238 11.00 -1.98 1.66
C LYS A 238 12.12 -3.00 1.40
N GLU A 239 11.76 -4.27 1.27
CA GLU A 239 12.68 -5.39 1.07
C GLU A 239 12.19 -6.26 -0.08
N HIS A 240 13.14 -6.89 -0.77
CA HIS A 240 12.84 -7.94 -1.73
C HIS A 240 12.22 -9.13 -1.04
N GLN A 241 11.26 -9.75 -1.71
CA GLN A 241 10.73 -11.05 -1.33
C GLN A 241 11.70 -12.13 -1.82
N ALA A 242 11.87 -13.19 -1.06
CA ALA A 242 12.77 -14.28 -1.41
C ALA A 242 12.06 -15.62 -1.25
N ILE A 243 12.25 -16.51 -2.22
CA ILE A 243 11.68 -17.86 -2.19
C ILE A 243 12.66 -18.90 -2.70
N THR A 244 12.65 -20.05 -2.06
CA THR A 244 13.51 -21.18 -2.42
C THR A 244 12.65 -22.36 -2.86
N ILE A 245 12.84 -22.82 -4.09
CA ILE A 245 12.18 -23.99 -4.66
C ILE A 245 13.10 -25.19 -4.54
N LYS A 246 12.58 -26.28 -3.98
CA LYS A 246 13.29 -27.56 -3.81
C LYS A 246 12.40 -28.72 -4.24
N GLN A 247 12.95 -29.92 -4.35
CA GLN A 247 12.18 -31.09 -4.83
C GLN A 247 10.91 -31.39 -4.01
N SER A 248 10.94 -31.21 -2.70
CA SER A 248 9.76 -31.42 -1.83
C SER A 248 8.76 -30.26 -1.84
N GLN A 249 9.16 -29.10 -2.38
CA GLN A 249 8.35 -27.90 -2.52
C GLN A 249 8.65 -27.29 -3.89
N ASN A 250 8.17 -27.98 -4.92
CA ASN A 250 8.58 -27.80 -6.31
C ASN A 250 7.82 -26.68 -7.05
N SER A 251 7.08 -25.85 -6.33
CA SER A 251 6.32 -24.76 -6.90
C SER A 251 6.33 -23.52 -6.01
N PHE A 252 6.09 -22.37 -6.63
CA PHE A 252 5.71 -21.16 -5.92
C PHE A 252 4.57 -20.43 -6.63
N THR A 253 3.89 -19.58 -5.87
CA THR A 253 2.83 -18.70 -6.35
C THR A 253 3.23 -17.24 -6.16
N LEU A 254 3.16 -16.45 -7.23
CA LEU A 254 3.31 -15.00 -7.19
C LEU A 254 1.94 -14.34 -7.38
N VAL A 255 1.49 -13.56 -6.40
CA VAL A 255 0.22 -12.85 -6.45
C VAL A 255 0.49 -11.36 -6.63
N CYS A 256 0.32 -10.88 -7.87
CA CYS A 256 0.34 -9.45 -8.19
C CYS A 256 -1.04 -8.79 -7.97
N GLY A 257 -2.11 -9.58 -7.94
CA GLY A 257 -3.46 -9.07 -7.73
C GLY A 257 -3.99 -8.23 -8.90
N ASP A 258 -5.14 -7.59 -8.69
CA ASP A 258 -5.78 -6.74 -9.69
C ASP A 258 -5.03 -5.41 -9.89
N LYS A 259 -4.36 -4.91 -8.85
CA LYS A 259 -3.58 -3.66 -8.85
C LYS A 259 -2.17 -3.80 -9.45
N GLY A 260 -1.69 -5.03 -9.64
CA GLY A 260 -0.35 -5.30 -10.14
C GLY A 260 -0.31 -5.96 -11.52
N GLU A 261 0.83 -5.83 -12.18
CA GLU A 261 1.21 -6.58 -13.39
C GLU A 261 2.58 -7.24 -13.19
N ILE A 262 2.76 -8.45 -13.69
CA ILE A 262 4.01 -9.19 -13.59
C ILE A 262 5.05 -8.65 -14.58
N LEU A 263 6.31 -8.61 -14.14
CA LEU A 263 7.48 -8.28 -14.93
C LEU A 263 8.49 -9.43 -14.85
N PRO A 264 9.13 -9.78 -15.98
CA PRO A 264 8.90 -9.24 -17.32
C PRO A 264 7.52 -9.65 -17.88
N LYS A 265 6.91 -8.85 -18.77
CA LYS A 265 5.58 -9.18 -19.32
C LYS A 265 5.53 -10.53 -20.04
N ASN A 266 6.64 -10.94 -20.63
CA ASN A 266 6.82 -12.27 -21.20
C ASN A 266 7.47 -13.26 -20.23
N TYR A 267 7.09 -13.21 -18.95
CA TYR A 267 7.58 -14.09 -17.86
C TYR A 267 7.51 -15.59 -18.18
N VAL A 268 6.66 -16.02 -19.12
CA VAL A 268 6.57 -17.41 -19.57
C VAL A 268 7.80 -17.83 -20.40
N THR A 269 8.51 -16.88 -21.00
CA THR A 269 9.68 -17.19 -21.84
C THR A 269 10.96 -16.54 -21.36
N THR A 270 10.86 -15.50 -20.51
CA THR A 270 12.03 -14.78 -20.02
C THR A 270 11.99 -14.50 -18.53
N TYR A 271 13.17 -14.27 -17.96
CA TYR A 271 13.35 -13.84 -16.59
C TYR A 271 14.48 -12.81 -16.50
N CYS A 272 14.60 -12.15 -15.35
CA CYS A 272 15.71 -11.27 -15.06
C CYS A 272 16.76 -12.01 -14.23
N ALA A 273 18.03 -11.94 -14.61
CA ALA A 273 19.10 -12.46 -13.76
C ALA A 273 19.08 -11.73 -12.41
N THR A 274 19.22 -12.47 -11.32
CA THR A 274 19.21 -11.88 -9.98
C THR A 274 20.42 -10.98 -9.79
N GLN A 275 20.13 -9.71 -9.48
CA GLN A 275 21.13 -8.70 -9.17
C GLN A 275 20.67 -7.95 -7.92
N ALA A 276 21.58 -7.79 -6.95
CA ALA A 276 21.26 -7.18 -5.67
C ALA A 276 20.63 -5.79 -5.84
N GLY A 277 19.44 -5.60 -5.26
CA GLY A 277 18.72 -4.33 -5.29
C GLY A 277 18.14 -3.93 -6.65
N GLN A 278 18.10 -4.83 -7.64
CA GLN A 278 17.47 -4.55 -8.92
C GLN A 278 16.11 -5.22 -9.07
N HIS A 279 15.15 -4.45 -9.57
CA HIS A 279 13.85 -4.95 -9.94
C HIS A 279 13.90 -5.67 -11.30
N ALA A 280 13.08 -6.70 -11.46
CA ALA A 280 12.77 -7.20 -12.80
C ALA A 280 12.15 -6.10 -13.67
N SER A 281 12.50 -6.08 -14.96
CA SER A 281 12.02 -5.13 -15.95
C SER A 281 11.64 -5.83 -17.26
N ASP A 282 10.90 -5.15 -18.13
CA ASP A 282 10.52 -5.68 -19.45
C ASP A 282 11.72 -5.90 -20.39
N ASP A 283 12.86 -5.27 -20.12
CA ASP A 283 14.05 -5.37 -20.97
C ASP A 283 14.90 -6.62 -20.71
N CYS A 284 14.52 -7.44 -19.73
CA CYS A 284 15.23 -8.66 -19.39
C CYS A 284 15.32 -9.66 -20.56
N LYS A 285 16.42 -10.42 -20.59
CA LYS A 285 16.80 -11.32 -21.69
C LYS A 285 17.16 -12.74 -21.21
N GLY A 286 16.92 -13.07 -19.95
CA GLY A 286 17.20 -14.41 -19.43
C GLY A 286 16.32 -15.44 -20.13
N ASP A 287 16.87 -16.58 -20.52
CA ASP A 287 16.12 -17.69 -21.12
C ASP A 287 16.07 -18.87 -20.14
N TYR A 288 14.86 -19.30 -19.77
CA TYR A 288 14.69 -20.42 -18.84
C TYR A 288 15.43 -21.67 -19.29
N LYS A 289 15.51 -21.96 -20.59
CA LYS A 289 16.20 -23.16 -21.09
C LYS A 289 17.70 -23.15 -20.83
N SER A 290 18.30 -21.97 -20.65
CA SER A 290 19.72 -21.84 -20.32
C SER A 290 20.06 -22.24 -18.88
N ILE A 291 19.09 -22.14 -17.96
CA ILE A 291 19.25 -22.45 -16.53
C ILE A 291 18.47 -23.69 -16.10
N LEU A 292 17.44 -24.07 -16.86
CA LEU A 292 16.55 -25.21 -16.66
C LEU A 292 16.37 -25.91 -18.01
N PRO A 293 17.26 -26.84 -18.41
CA PRO A 293 17.25 -27.42 -19.75
C PRO A 293 15.94 -28.12 -20.16
N ALA A 294 15.22 -28.71 -19.19
CA ALA A 294 13.94 -29.37 -19.39
C ALA A 294 12.74 -28.41 -19.44
N TYR A 295 12.98 -27.10 -19.31
CA TYR A 295 11.92 -26.10 -19.20
C TYR A 295 10.94 -26.15 -20.37
N THR A 296 9.65 -26.06 -20.03
CA THR A 296 8.56 -25.84 -20.97
C THR A 296 7.63 -24.75 -20.45
N GLU A 297 6.98 -24.02 -21.36
CA GLU A 297 6.03 -22.94 -21.02
C GLU A 297 4.87 -23.41 -20.11
N LYS A 298 4.59 -24.72 -20.09
CA LYS A 298 3.55 -25.34 -19.25
C LYS A 298 3.84 -25.29 -17.75
N TRP A 299 5.08 -24.97 -17.36
CA TRP A 299 5.46 -24.82 -15.96
C TRP A 299 4.83 -23.58 -15.32
N TRP A 300 4.43 -22.60 -16.14
CA TRP A 300 3.65 -21.46 -15.70
C TRP A 300 2.14 -21.70 -15.85
N LYS A 301 1.40 -21.35 -14.81
CA LYS A 301 -0.07 -21.30 -14.80
C LYS A 301 -0.51 -19.93 -14.33
N GLU A 302 -1.39 -19.27 -15.09
CA GLU A 302 -2.00 -18.00 -14.69
C GLU A 302 -3.43 -18.23 -14.19
N HIS A 303 -3.79 -17.55 -13.12
CA HIS A 303 -5.13 -17.54 -12.55
C HIS A 303 -5.80 -16.16 -12.74
N PRO A 304 -7.15 -16.09 -12.82
CA PRO A 304 -7.91 -14.87 -13.16
C PRO A 304 -7.74 -13.66 -12.22
N THR A 305 -7.01 -13.81 -11.12
CA THR A 305 -6.79 -12.80 -10.08
C THR A 305 -5.40 -12.17 -10.14
N GLY A 306 -4.66 -12.31 -11.25
CA GLY A 306 -3.27 -11.85 -11.34
C GLY A 306 -2.35 -12.67 -10.45
N SER A 307 -2.59 -13.98 -10.40
CA SER A 307 -1.78 -14.94 -9.67
C SER A 307 -1.11 -15.91 -10.65
N PHE A 308 0.19 -16.12 -10.46
CA PHE A 308 1.05 -16.86 -11.36
C PHE A 308 1.73 -17.99 -10.57
N VAL A 309 1.55 -19.23 -11.01
CA VAL A 309 2.16 -20.40 -10.38
C VAL A 309 3.27 -20.90 -11.30
N PHE A 310 4.47 -21.06 -10.74
CA PHE A 310 5.58 -21.74 -11.40
C PHE A 310 5.81 -23.08 -10.72
N GLU A 311 5.84 -24.16 -11.49
CA GLU A 311 5.99 -25.51 -10.99
C GLU A 311 7.02 -26.29 -11.82
N ILE A 312 8.03 -26.84 -11.15
CA ILE A 312 9.06 -27.69 -11.76
C ILE A 312 8.63 -29.15 -11.58
N PRO A 313 8.45 -29.93 -12.65
CA PRO A 313 8.13 -31.35 -12.54
C PRO A 313 9.20 -32.13 -11.77
N PRO A 314 8.82 -33.22 -11.07
CA PRO A 314 9.77 -34.09 -10.42
C PRO A 314 10.82 -34.62 -11.41
N GLY A 315 12.10 -34.47 -11.07
CA GLY A 315 13.23 -34.91 -11.92
C GLY A 315 13.79 -33.84 -12.85
N ASP A 316 13.09 -32.71 -13.05
CA ASP A 316 13.49 -31.64 -13.97
C ASP A 316 14.22 -30.47 -13.28
N PHE A 317 14.68 -30.69 -12.04
CA PHE A 317 15.48 -29.72 -11.30
C PHE A 317 16.89 -29.60 -11.90
N PRO A 318 17.52 -28.42 -11.81
CA PRO A 318 18.85 -28.21 -12.35
C PRO A 318 19.92 -28.99 -11.56
N GLU A 319 21.07 -29.23 -12.19
CA GLU A 319 22.22 -29.87 -11.52
C GLU A 319 22.97 -28.92 -10.58
N VAL A 320 22.85 -27.61 -10.81
CA VAL A 320 23.47 -26.53 -10.02
C VAL A 320 22.39 -25.53 -9.61
N PRO A 321 22.44 -24.92 -8.41
CA PRO A 321 21.44 -23.94 -8.02
C PRO A 321 21.40 -22.76 -8.98
N VAL A 322 20.22 -22.28 -9.31
CA VAL A 322 20.04 -21.12 -10.21
C VAL A 322 19.15 -20.08 -9.55
N ASN A 323 19.41 -18.81 -9.86
CA ASN A 323 18.66 -17.68 -9.33
C ASN A 323 18.02 -16.90 -10.48
N LEU A 324 16.77 -16.51 -10.27
CA LEU A 324 16.03 -15.64 -11.16
C LEU A 324 15.25 -14.61 -10.35
N THR A 325 14.98 -13.46 -10.96
CA THR A 325 14.21 -12.39 -10.35
C THR A 325 13.01 -12.07 -11.21
N LEU A 326 11.86 -11.95 -10.54
CA LEU A 326 10.60 -11.49 -11.09
C LEU A 326 10.13 -10.28 -10.28
N SER A 327 9.20 -9.51 -10.83
CA SER A 327 8.58 -8.43 -10.07
C SER A 327 7.09 -8.38 -10.35
N CYS A 328 6.34 -7.81 -9.42
CA CYS A 328 5.05 -7.20 -9.73
C CYS A 328 5.18 -5.68 -9.67
N GLN A 329 4.76 -4.98 -10.70
CA GLN A 329 4.70 -3.53 -10.74
C GLN A 329 3.26 -3.06 -10.57
N GLN A 330 3.07 -1.96 -9.83
CA GLN A 330 1.77 -1.31 -9.73
C GLN A 330 1.30 -0.84 -11.11
N LYS A 331 0.09 -1.27 -11.52
CA LYS A 331 -0.54 -0.79 -12.75
C LYS A 331 -0.74 0.72 -12.66
N ARG A 332 -0.40 1.42 -13.74
CA ARG A 332 -0.77 2.83 -13.91
C ARG A 332 -2.25 2.94 -14.26
N THR A 333 -3.11 3.14 -13.28
CA THR A 333 -4.50 3.50 -13.53
C THR A 333 -4.59 4.92 -14.10
N ARG A 334 -5.08 5.08 -15.34
CA ARG A 334 -5.43 6.40 -15.93
C ARG A 334 -6.63 7.09 -15.25
N GLN A 335 -7.11 6.53 -14.14
CA GLN A 335 -8.40 6.85 -13.53
C GLN A 335 -8.26 6.95 -12.01
N SER A 336 -7.35 7.80 -11.55
CA SER A 336 -7.63 8.52 -10.30
C SER A 336 -8.53 9.70 -10.64
N SER A 337 -9.84 9.44 -10.76
CA SER A 337 -10.84 10.52 -10.77
C SER A 337 -11.10 11.06 -9.36
N ILE A 338 -10.28 10.69 -8.38
CA ILE A 338 -10.13 11.47 -7.16
C ILE A 338 -8.81 12.21 -7.29
N ARG A 339 -8.88 13.35 -7.98
CA ARG A 339 -7.73 14.22 -8.28
C ARG A 339 -7.00 14.57 -7.00
N ASP A 340 -5.83 13.99 -6.80
CA ASP A 340 -4.78 14.57 -5.99
C ASP A 340 -4.14 15.70 -6.80
N THR A 341 -4.53 16.93 -6.47
CA THR A 341 -3.59 18.05 -6.53
C THR A 341 -2.85 18.03 -5.20
N ASP A 342 -1.52 17.96 -5.28
CA ASP A 342 -0.56 17.77 -4.18
C ASP A 342 -0.43 16.35 -3.61
N SER A 343 0.26 15.50 -4.38
CA SER A 343 1.16 14.51 -3.77
C SER A 343 2.50 14.56 -4.50
N ASP A 344 3.46 15.28 -3.92
CA ASP A 344 4.88 15.24 -4.26
C ASP A 344 5.50 13.92 -3.76
N ALA A 345 4.98 12.79 -4.27
CA ALA A 345 5.45 11.45 -3.97
C ALA A 345 5.68 10.68 -5.28
N SER A 346 6.91 10.80 -5.79
CA SER A 346 7.57 9.93 -6.78
C SER A 346 6.67 9.35 -7.88
N ASP A 347 6.74 9.92 -9.08
CA ASP A 347 6.15 9.45 -10.36
C ASP A 347 6.51 7.99 -10.78
N LYS A 348 7.17 7.22 -9.91
CA LYS A 348 7.59 5.84 -10.17
C LYS A 348 6.62 4.86 -9.50
N PRO A 349 6.00 3.94 -10.26
CA PRO A 349 5.10 2.93 -9.69
C PRO A 349 5.86 2.06 -8.69
N SER A 350 5.21 1.72 -7.57
CA SER A 350 5.78 0.81 -6.57
C SER A 350 6.01 -0.58 -7.18
N VAL A 351 7.16 -1.20 -6.88
CA VAL A 351 7.57 -2.50 -7.43
C VAL A 351 7.87 -3.47 -6.30
N CYS A 352 7.18 -4.61 -6.30
CA CYS A 352 7.44 -5.75 -5.45
C CYS A 352 8.37 -6.70 -6.19
N THR A 353 9.60 -6.87 -5.72
CA THR A 353 10.60 -7.74 -6.35
C THR A 353 10.73 -9.06 -5.61
N VAL A 354 10.86 -10.13 -6.38
CA VAL A 354 10.89 -11.51 -5.92
C VAL A 354 12.13 -12.18 -6.45
N ASP A 355 13.05 -12.51 -5.55
CA ASP A 355 14.23 -13.29 -5.83
C ASP A 355 13.91 -14.77 -5.60
N VAL A 356 14.06 -15.57 -6.65
CA VAL A 356 13.72 -16.99 -6.67
C VAL A 356 15.02 -17.78 -6.79
N THR A 357 15.26 -18.64 -5.82
CA THR A 357 16.35 -19.63 -5.85
C THR A 357 15.78 -21.01 -6.13
N ILE A 358 16.28 -21.67 -7.16
CA ILE A 358 15.94 -23.06 -7.47
C ILE A 358 17.13 -23.92 -7.06
N GLU A 359 16.91 -24.83 -6.10
CA GLU A 359 17.94 -25.75 -5.62
C GLU A 359 18.21 -26.88 -6.62
N THR A 360 19.28 -27.64 -6.37
CA THR A 360 19.64 -28.78 -7.21
C THR A 360 18.66 -29.93 -7.04
N GLY A 361 18.49 -30.70 -8.11
CA GLY A 361 17.80 -31.98 -8.04
C GLY A 361 18.68 -33.04 -7.37
N THR A 362 18.20 -33.71 -6.32
CA THR A 362 18.78 -35.00 -5.95
C THR A 362 18.29 -36.03 -6.97
N ILE A 363 19.23 -36.65 -7.70
CA ILE A 363 18.91 -37.82 -8.51
C ILE A 363 18.58 -38.93 -7.51
N SER A 364 17.29 -39.24 -7.33
CA SER A 364 16.89 -40.42 -6.57
C SER A 364 17.31 -41.66 -7.33
N SER A 365 18.56 -42.08 -7.13
CA SER A 365 19.09 -43.39 -7.56
C SER A 365 18.55 -44.47 -6.63
N ALA A 366 17.25 -44.76 -6.73
CA ALA A 366 16.63 -45.94 -6.12
C ALA A 366 16.64 -47.10 -7.14
N SER A 367 17.83 -47.55 -7.54
CA SER A 367 18.02 -48.80 -8.28
C SER A 367 19.30 -49.49 -7.82
N ALA A 368 19.27 -50.02 -6.61
CA ALA A 368 20.24 -51.01 -6.13
C ALA A 368 19.54 -52.00 -5.20
N THR A 369 18.65 -52.83 -5.76
CA THR A 369 18.26 -54.09 -5.11
C THR A 369 18.33 -55.22 -6.13
N GLY A 370 19.15 -56.23 -5.83
CA GLY A 370 18.91 -57.59 -6.28
C GLY A 370 19.89 -58.22 -7.28
N PHE A 371 21.20 -58.18 -7.06
CA PHE A 371 22.03 -59.31 -7.52
C PHE A 371 22.07 -60.37 -6.42
N LEU A 372 21.31 -61.45 -6.66
CA LEU A 372 21.32 -62.70 -5.93
C LEU A 372 22.72 -63.34 -6.01
N SER A 373 23.49 -63.31 -4.93
CA SER A 373 24.64 -64.21 -4.76
C SER A 373 24.17 -65.52 -4.12
N LEU A 374 24.01 -66.55 -4.95
CA LEU A 374 23.98 -67.94 -4.52
C LEU A 374 25.43 -68.43 -4.36
N THR A 375 25.87 -68.65 -3.12
CA THR A 375 27.02 -69.52 -2.86
C THR A 375 26.67 -70.52 -1.77
N MET A 376 26.71 -71.79 -2.18
CA MET A 376 26.40 -73.00 -1.42
C MET A 376 27.73 -73.68 -1.03
N GLY A 377 27.82 -74.26 0.18
CA GLY A 377 28.90 -75.18 0.62
C GLY A 377 29.71 -74.65 1.82
N SER A 378 29.47 -75.03 3.08
CA SER A 378 29.51 -76.34 3.79
C SER A 378 30.89 -76.78 4.32
N PHE A 379 30.98 -76.83 5.67
CA PHE A 379 31.90 -77.53 6.60
C PHE A 379 33.41 -77.16 6.55
N LEU A 380 34.20 -77.10 7.65
CA LEU A 380 34.29 -77.90 8.88
C LEU A 380 34.80 -77.07 10.08
N ALA A 381 34.45 -77.53 11.28
CA ALA A 381 34.88 -77.05 12.58
C ALA A 381 36.33 -77.42 12.93
N VAL A 382 37.03 -76.56 13.68
CA VAL A 382 37.98 -76.97 14.75
C VAL A 382 37.94 -75.94 15.88
N THR A 383 37.63 -76.42 17.07
CA THR A 383 37.74 -75.78 18.39
C THR A 383 39.19 -75.56 18.80
N ALA A 384 39.51 -74.39 19.39
CA ALA A 384 40.58 -74.29 20.39
C ALA A 384 40.27 -73.14 21.37
N LEU A 385 39.98 -73.52 22.61
CA LEU A 385 40.04 -72.69 23.81
C LEU A 385 41.50 -72.34 24.10
N THR A 386 41.81 -71.07 24.36
CA THR A 386 42.83 -70.71 25.36
C THR A 386 42.47 -69.40 26.04
N TYR A 387 42.21 -69.54 27.33
CA TYR A 387 42.28 -68.57 28.41
C TYR A 387 43.68 -67.93 28.48
N THR A 388 43.78 -66.62 28.75
CA THR A 388 44.76 -66.06 29.69
C THR A 388 44.27 -64.71 30.21
N ALA A 389 44.55 -64.50 31.49
CA ALA A 389 44.11 -63.44 32.39
C ALA A 389 44.64 -62.04 32.06
#